data_AF-A0A8S1BG35-F1
#
_entry.id   AF-A0A8S1BG35-F1
#
_cell.length_a   1.000
_cell.length_b   1.000
_cell.length_c   1.000
_cell.angle_alpha   90.00
_cell.angle_beta   90.00
_cell.angle_gamma   90.00
#
_symmetry.space_group_name_H-M   'P 1'
#
loop_
_entity.id
_entity.type
_entity.pdbx_description
1 polymer ?
#
loop_
_entity_poly.entity_id
_entity_poly.type
_entity_poly.pdbx_seq_one_letter_code
_entity_poly.pdbx_strand_id
1 'polypeptide(L)'
;MSEDILHQIRITSRNHDVEMNEEIHNRALLLIEDMCYLMCGSLLIRLRMPSPNREMNDAFNRELEREREYDHQELDLVPSSNECTPVEFPTKGSL
;
A
#
# COMPACT_ATOMS: atom_id res chain seq x y z
N MET A 1 -6.21 17.93 -4.74
CA MET A 1 -5.24 17.13 -3.96
C MET A 1 -4.90 15.83 -4.66
N SER A 2 -5.87 14.93 -4.89
CA SER A 2 -5.65 13.69 -5.65
C SER A 2 -5.23 13.93 -7.10
N GLU A 3 -5.89 14.86 -7.80
CA GLU A 3 -5.51 15.25 -9.16
C GLU A 3 -4.11 15.89 -9.22
N ASP A 4 -3.78 16.74 -8.23
CA ASP A 4 -2.44 17.33 -8.11
C ASP A 4 -1.37 16.26 -7.87
N ILE A 5 -1.65 15.26 -7.01
CA ILE A 5 -0.76 14.12 -6.78
C ILE A 5 -0.59 13.31 -8.07
N LEU A 6 -1.68 12.99 -8.77
CA LEU A 6 -1.63 12.27 -10.04
C LEU A 6 -0.79 13.03 -11.08
N HIS A 7 -1.01 14.35 -11.18
CA HIS A 7 -0.25 15.21 -12.07
C HIS A 7 1.24 15.24 -11.69
N GLN A 8 1.55 15.36 -10.40
CA GLN A 8 2.91 15.30 -9.88
C GLN A 8 3.59 13.96 -10.21
N ILE A 9 2.87 12.84 -10.06
CA ILE A 9 3.36 11.50 -10.38
C ILE A 9 3.65 11.38 -11.88
N ARG A 10 2.75 11.86 -12.75
CA ARG A 10 2.94 11.82 -14.21
C ARG A 10 4.17 12.61 -14.65
N ILE A 11 4.38 13.80 -14.06
CA ILE A 11 5.57 14.62 -14.33
C ILE A 11 6.83 13.92 -13.83
N THR A 12 6.80 13.41 -12.59
CA THR A 12 8.01 12.87 -11.93
C THR A 12 8.43 11.53 -12.50
N SER A 13 7.47 10.64 -12.77
CA SER A 13 7.72 9.31 -13.35
C SER A 13 7.89 9.35 -14.88
N ARG A 14 7.57 10.49 -15.51
CA ARG A 14 7.51 10.66 -16.97
C ARG A 14 6.53 9.71 -17.68
N ASN A 15 5.68 9.02 -16.92
CA ASN A 15 4.65 8.11 -17.41
C ASN A 15 3.30 8.83 -17.40
N HIS A 16 2.80 9.15 -18.59
CA HIS A 16 1.52 9.86 -18.74
C HIS A 16 0.31 8.93 -18.65
N ASP A 17 0.54 7.62 -18.82
CA ASP A 17 -0.48 6.58 -18.80
C ASP A 17 -0.88 6.17 -17.37
N VAL A 18 -0.28 6.78 -16.34
CA VAL A 18 -0.69 6.55 -14.95
C VAL A 18 -2.10 7.10 -14.79
N GLU A 19 -3.05 6.23 -14.46
CA GLU A 19 -4.44 6.59 -14.18
C GLU A 19 -4.70 6.76 -12.69
N MET A 20 -5.88 7.27 -12.36
CA MET A 20 -6.32 7.45 -10.99
C MET A 20 -6.50 6.07 -10.34
N ASN A 21 -5.80 5.83 -9.22
CA ASN A 21 -5.92 4.60 -8.44
C ASN A 21 -6.28 4.90 -6.97
N GLU A 22 -6.57 3.85 -6.21
CA GLU A 22 -6.88 3.96 -4.78
C GLU A 22 -5.70 4.50 -3.96
N GLU A 23 -4.46 4.23 -4.35
CA GLU A 23 -3.26 4.72 -3.65
C GLU A 23 -3.15 6.25 -3.71
N ILE A 24 -3.40 6.86 -4.86
CA ILE A 24 -3.43 8.31 -5.06
C ILE A 24 -4.57 8.93 -4.27
N HIS A 25 -5.72 8.25 -4.20
CA HIS A 25 -6.85 8.68 -3.38
C HIS A 25 -6.50 8.64 -1.88
N ASN A 26 -5.96 7.52 -1.40
CA ASN A 26 -5.56 7.34 -0.01
C ASN A 26 -4.50 8.36 0.41
N ARG A 27 -3.54 8.65 -0.48
CA ARG A 27 -2.55 9.71 -0.24
C ARG A 27 -3.19 11.10 -0.14
N ALA A 28 -4.21 11.39 -0.93
CA ALA A 28 -4.96 12.64 -0.80
C ALA A 28 -5.73 12.69 0.54
N LEU A 29 -6.34 11.58 0.97
CA LEU A 29 -7.03 11.49 2.26
C LEU A 29 -6.08 11.72 3.44
N LEU A 30 -4.89 11.12 3.42
CA LEU A 30 -3.85 11.34 4.44
C LEU A 30 -3.43 12.82 4.52
N LEU A 31 -3.26 13.50 3.38
CA LEU A 31 -2.94 14.93 3.37
C LEU A 31 -4.09 15.78 3.95
N ILE A 32 -5.34 15.41 3.67
CA ILE A 32 -6.51 16.07 4.26
C ILE A 32 -6.51 15.86 5.77
N GLU A 33 -6.23 14.64 6.24
CA GLU A 33 -6.12 14.33 7.66
C GLU A 33 -5.04 15.16 8.34
N ASP A 34 -3.83 15.25 7.76
CA ASP A 34 -2.73 16.06 8.30
C ASP A 34 -3.11 17.55 8.39
N MET A 35 -3.80 18.08 7.36
CA MET A 35 -4.29 19.46 7.37
C MET A 35 -5.33 19.67 8.46
N CYS A 36 -6.28 18.75 8.61
CA CYS A 36 -7.26 18.77 9.69
C CYS A 36 -6.59 18.69 11.07
N TYR A 37 -5.57 17.86 11.21
CA TYR A 37 -4.80 17.73 12.44
C TYR A 37 -4.09 19.04 12.82
N LEU A 38 -3.43 19.69 11.86
CA LEU A 38 -2.76 20.98 12.06
C LEU A 38 -3.76 22.09 12.42
N MET A 39 -4.88 22.15 11.70
CA MET A 39 -5.93 23.15 11.95
C MET A 39 -6.57 22.95 13.33
N CYS A 40 -7.01 21.73 13.64
CA CYS A 40 -7.67 21.41 14.90
C CYS A 40 -6.72 21.49 16.09
N GLY A 41 -5.46 21.05 15.96
CA GLY A 41 -4.46 21.13 17.02
C GLY A 41 -4.24 22.57 17.49
N SER A 42 -4.09 23.52 16.55
CA SER A 42 -3.93 24.94 16.89
C SER A 42 -5.15 25.55 17.59
N LEU A 43 -6.35 25.13 17.19
CA LEU A 43 -7.62 25.59 17.77
C LEU A 43 -7.83 25.00 19.18
N LEU A 44 -7.55 23.71 19.36
CA LEU A 44 -7.74 23.01 20.63
C LEU A 44 -6.74 23.49 21.69
N ILE A 45 -5.50 23.78 21.31
CA ILE A 45 -4.52 24.41 22.21
C ILE A 45 -5.03 25.78 22.69
N ARG A 46 -5.60 26.60 21.80
CA ARG A 46 -6.22 27.89 22.17
C ARG A 46 -7.43 27.74 23.08
N LEU A 47 -8.18 26.65 22.94
CA LEU A 47 -9.33 26.31 23.77
C LEU A 47 -8.95 25.54 25.06
N ARG A 48 -7.65 25.32 25.33
CA ARG A 48 -7.14 24.47 26.42
C ARG A 48 -7.72 23.05 26.42
N MET A 49 -8.04 22.53 25.25
CA MET A 49 -8.47 21.16 25.05
C MET A 49 -7.25 20.32 24.64
N PRO A 50 -7.18 19.04 25.07
CA PRO A 50 -6.11 18.16 24.63
C PRO A 50 -6.13 18.03 23.11
N SER A 51 -4.97 18.22 22.49
CA SER A 51 -4.81 18.03 21.05
C SER A 51 -5.13 16.58 20.68
N PRO A 52 -5.75 16.30 19.51
CA PRO A 52 -5.89 14.94 19.01
C PRO A 52 -4.53 14.24 19.05
N ASN A 53 -4.48 13.02 19.59
CA ASN A 53 -3.26 12.23 19.66
C ASN A 53 -3.22 11.26 18.47
N ARG A 54 -2.20 11.39 17.61
CA ARG A 54 -2.00 10.56 16.43
C ARG A 54 -1.54 9.15 16.78
N GLU A 55 -0.87 8.96 17.91
CA GLU A 55 -0.30 7.66 18.33
C GLU A 55 -1.37 6.58 18.55
N MET A 56 -2.60 6.96 18.88
CA MET A 56 -3.71 6.01 19.00
C MET A 56 -4.20 5.49 17.64
N ASN A 57 -4.03 6.26 16.56
CA ASN A 57 -4.32 5.83 15.18
C ASN A 57 -3.14 5.08 14.53
N ASP A 58 -1.89 5.32 14.97
CA ASP A 58 -0.72 4.56 14.48
C ASP A 58 -0.79 3.06 14.81
N ALA A 59 -1.56 2.66 15.82
CA ALA A 59 -1.85 1.25 16.09
C ALA A 59 -2.55 0.57 14.90
N PHE A 60 -3.43 1.27 14.20
CA PHE A 60 -4.11 0.77 12.99
C PHE A 60 -3.14 0.71 11.81
N ASN A 61 -2.30 1.72 11.61
CA ASN A 61 -1.24 1.70 10.60
C ASN A 61 -0.26 0.54 10.81
N ARG A 62 0.08 0.23 12.07
CA ARG A 62 0.90 -0.93 12.41
C ARG A 62 0.26 -2.26 12.04
N GLU A 63 -1.05 -2.40 12.23
CA GLU A 63 -1.77 -3.60 11.81
C GLU A 63 -1.84 -3.71 10.29
N LEU A 64 -2.07 -2.60 9.61
CA LEU A 64 -2.07 -2.55 8.14
C LEU A 64 -0.70 -2.90 7.54
N GLU A 65 0.39 -2.42 8.14
CA GLU A 65 1.76 -2.81 7.73
C GLU A 65 2.03 -4.29 7.99
N ARG A 66 1.54 -4.85 9.11
CA ARG A 66 1.63 -6.31 9.35
C ARG A 66 0.90 -7.11 8.28
N GLU A 67 -0.33 -6.72 7.93
CA GLU A 67 -1.13 -7.42 6.92
C GLU A 67 -0.47 -7.39 5.54
N ARG A 68 0.12 -6.24 5.16
CA ARG A 68 0.88 -6.11 3.90
C ARG A 68 2.13 -6.99 3.87
N GLU A 69 2.82 -7.13 5.00
CA GLU A 69 4.00 -8.00 5.11
C GLU A 69 3.61 -9.49 4.93
N TYR A 70 2.44 -9.90 5.43
CA TYR A 70 1.93 -11.25 5.21
C TYR A 70 1.58 -11.54 3.73
N ASP A 71 0.97 -10.59 3.04
CA ASP A 71 0.64 -10.71 1.59
C ASP A 71 1.91 -10.87 0.73
N HIS A 72 2.99 -10.17 1.10
CA HIS A 72 4.31 -10.34 0.46
C HIS A 72 4.96 -11.70 0.78
N GLN A 73 4.86 -12.18 2.01
CA GLN A 73 5.38 -13.51 2.36
C GLN A 73 4.62 -14.64 1.67
N GLU A 74 3.31 -14.51 1.48
CA GLU A 74 2.51 -15.53 0.78
C GLU A 74 2.93 -15.68 -0.69
N LEU A 75 3.32 -14.57 -1.34
CA LEU A 75 3.86 -14.55 -2.71
C LEU A 75 5.27 -15.16 -2.80
N ASP A 76 6.15 -14.90 -1.82
CA ASP A 76 7.49 -15.50 -1.77
C ASP A 76 7.47 -16.99 -1.39
N LEU A 77 6.39 -17.45 -0.75
CA LEU A 77 6.14 -18.85 -0.38
C LEU A 77 5.42 -19.66 -1.45
N VAL A 78 5.18 -19.10 -2.65
CA VAL A 78 4.88 -19.90 -3.85
C VAL A 78 6.21 -20.19 -4.55
N PRO A 79 7.02 -21.19 -4.12
CA PRO A 79 8.05 -21.70 -5.02
C PRO A 79 7.32 -22.16 -6.28
N SER A 80 7.88 -21.77 -7.42
CA SER A 80 7.52 -22.19 -8.77
C SER A 80 7.35 -23.72 -8.85
N SER A 81 6.20 -24.21 -8.38
CA SER A 81 5.78 -25.61 -8.46
C SER A 81 5.08 -25.82 -9.80
N ASN A 82 5.63 -25.18 -10.84
CA ASN A 82 5.22 -25.29 -12.24
C ASN A 82 6.37 -25.74 -13.13
N GLU A 83 7.49 -26.22 -12.57
CA GLU A 83 8.35 -27.13 -13.33
C GLU A 83 7.67 -28.50 -13.40
N CYS A 84 6.76 -28.62 -14.37
CA CYS A 84 6.29 -29.89 -14.88
C CYS A 84 7.50 -30.61 -15.52
N THR A 85 8.25 -31.36 -14.71
CA THR A 85 9.23 -32.31 -15.24
C THR A 85 8.45 -33.42 -15.95
N PRO A 86 8.70 -33.70 -17.25
CA PRO A 86 8.06 -34.82 -17.93
C PRO A 86 8.44 -36.12 -17.23
N VAL A 87 7.45 -36.88 -16.77
CA VAL A 87 7.66 -38.24 -16.28
C VAL A 87 8.04 -39.09 -17.50
N GLU A 88 9.32 -39.46 -17.62
CA GLU A 88 9.76 -40.43 -18.63
C GLU A 88 9.10 -41.80 -18.36
N PHE A 89 8.25 -42.23 -19.29
CA PHE A 89 7.71 -43.59 -19.29
C PHE A 89 8.80 -44.56 -19.79
N PRO A 90 9.13 -45.63 -19.06
CA PRO A 90 10.05 -46.63 -19.57
C PRO A 90 9.38 -47.38 -20.73
N THR A 91 9.84 -47.11 -21.95
CA THR A 91 9.53 -47.92 -23.13
C THR A 91 10.23 -49.26 -22.95
N LYS A 92 9.51 -50.30 -22.48
CA LYS A 92 10.00 -51.67 -22.63
C LYS A 92 9.88 -52.06 -24.09
N GLY A 93 11.01 -51.93 -24.78
CA GLY A 93 11.22 -52.49 -26.11
C GLY A 93 10.98 -53.99 -26.11
N SER A 94 10.37 -54.43 -27.21
CA SER A 94 10.22 -55.83 -27.61
C SER A 94 11.57 -56.51 -27.77
N LEU A 95 11.70 -57.71 -27.19
CA LEU A 95 12.23 -58.91 -27.83
C LEU A 95 11.80 -60.13 -27.01
#